data_AF-A0A831YEN1-F1
#
_entry.id   AF-A0A831YEN1-F1
#
_cell.length_a   1.000
_cell.length_b   1.000
_cell.length_c   1.000
_cell.angle_alpha   90.00
_cell.angle_beta   90.00
_cell.angle_gamma   90.00
#
_symmetry.space_group_name_H-M   'P 1'
#
loop_
_entity.id
_entity.type
_entity.pdbx_description
1 polymer ?
#
loop_
_entity_poly.entity_id
_entity_poly.type
_entity_poly.pdbx_seq_one_letter_code
_entity_poly.pdbx_strand_id
1 'polypeptide(L)'
;MNKLVWMGIAAVAAVLLFMVWMYSTFIDSRPVSPEKLKQIGNTTTSRTQTPNPPPTTAVVKPPFNASAYEVNYTLVFTVSFSGITTTVEGWVVIGTGLAGNYSFGMLTVPLQGTATFKSATENNTTYTMTCLHGDCTVNEEEWPFTSLIEGVNVTRTAKGQCRRLNYTGTLYEERGMLDPKAFSRFVEGLSGNYTAYVCEVSGVMLSADLRATASAHGEMMRITLKMEAVKAGPYSSETYRLILQEVKANK
;
A
#
# COMPACT_ATOMS: atom_id res chain seq x y z
N MET A 1 7.49 -25.24 -2.23
CA MET A 1 6.57 -24.35 -1.47
C MET A 1 6.46 -23.06 -2.25
N ASN A 2 5.29 -22.78 -2.83
CA ASN A 2 5.07 -21.67 -3.74
C ASN A 2 5.19 -20.35 -2.98
N LYS A 3 6.30 -19.63 -3.21
CA LYS A 3 6.44 -18.24 -2.80
C LYS A 3 5.40 -17.44 -3.60
N LEU A 4 4.25 -17.17 -3.02
CA LEU A 4 3.35 -16.11 -3.50
C LEU A 4 4.14 -14.81 -3.31
N VAL A 5 4.68 -14.28 -4.39
CA VAL A 5 5.48 -13.06 -4.44
C VAL A 5 4.49 -11.88 -4.40
N TRP A 6 4.38 -11.20 -3.25
CA TRP A 6 3.43 -10.10 -3.06
C TRP A 6 4.07 -8.78 -3.49
N MET A 7 3.86 -8.38 -4.74
CA MET A 7 4.42 -7.14 -5.28
C MET A 7 3.56 -5.94 -4.85
N GLY A 8 4.06 -5.14 -3.89
CA GLY A 8 3.42 -3.93 -3.38
C GLY A 8 4.45 -2.88 -2.98
N ILE A 9 5.23 -2.40 -3.95
CA ILE A 9 6.58 -1.84 -3.68
C ILE A 9 6.62 -0.33 -3.47
N ALA A 10 5.62 0.42 -3.93
CA ALA A 10 5.74 1.88 -3.89
C ALA A 10 4.93 2.56 -2.78
N ALA A 11 3.80 1.99 -2.36
CA ALA A 11 2.96 2.58 -1.32
C ALA A 11 3.67 2.58 0.04
N VAL A 12 4.44 1.54 0.33
CA VAL A 12 5.13 1.33 1.60
C VAL A 12 6.40 2.17 1.65
N ALA A 13 7.23 2.16 0.61
CA ALA A 13 8.42 3.00 0.52
C ALA A 13 8.11 4.50 0.63
N ALA A 14 7.06 5.00 -0.04
CA ALA A 14 6.69 6.41 0.04
C ALA A 14 6.08 6.81 1.41
N VAL A 15 5.29 5.92 2.01
CA VAL A 15 4.80 6.05 3.38
C VAL A 15 5.96 6.01 4.40
N LEU A 16 6.99 5.20 4.14
CA LEU A 16 8.13 5.02 5.04
C LEU A 16 9.16 6.13 4.91
N LEU A 17 9.42 6.63 3.69
CA LEU A 17 10.14 7.88 3.45
C LEU A 17 9.48 9.06 4.20
N PHE A 18 8.15 9.07 4.26
CA PHE A 18 7.40 10.05 5.04
C PHE A 18 7.58 9.86 6.57
N MET A 19 7.60 8.62 7.07
CA MET A 19 7.88 8.35 8.50
C MET A 19 9.27 8.84 8.93
N VAL A 20 10.30 8.70 8.09
CA VAL A 20 11.66 9.27 8.32
C VAL A 20 11.63 10.78 8.43
N TRP A 21 10.91 11.43 7.53
CA TRP A 21 10.85 12.88 7.49
C TRP A 21 10.05 13.44 8.67
N MET A 22 8.96 12.78 9.07
CA MET A 22 8.25 13.09 10.31
C MET A 22 9.20 12.93 11.50
N TYR A 23 9.92 11.81 11.62
CA TYR A 23 10.87 11.62 12.73
C TYR A 23 11.96 12.71 12.79
N SER A 24 12.44 13.16 11.63
CA SER A 24 13.47 14.18 11.51
C SER A 24 12.98 15.60 11.86
N THR A 25 11.70 15.89 11.63
CA THR A 25 11.10 17.19 11.97
C THR A 25 10.63 17.28 13.43
N PHE A 26 10.29 16.14 14.06
CA PHE A 26 9.85 16.08 15.46
C PHE A 26 10.99 16.15 16.50
N ILE A 27 12.23 15.79 16.15
CA ILE A 27 13.37 15.91 17.09
C ILE A 27 13.89 17.36 17.22
N ASP A 28 13.58 18.25 16.26
CA ASP A 28 14.11 19.63 16.25
C ASP A 28 13.06 20.73 16.42
N SER A 29 11.90 20.45 17.01
CA SER A 29 10.88 21.47 17.25
C SER A 29 10.39 21.54 18.69
N ARG A 30 10.77 22.64 19.35
CA ARG A 30 10.19 23.14 20.61
C ARG A 30 8.66 23.25 20.49
N PRO A 31 7.92 23.10 21.60
CA PRO A 31 6.47 22.98 21.56
C PRO A 31 5.81 24.28 21.09
N VAL A 32 5.02 24.19 20.02
CA VAL A 32 4.02 25.21 19.67
C VAL A 32 2.65 24.72 20.15
N SER A 33 2.03 25.57 20.96
CA SER A 33 0.72 25.37 21.58
C SER A 33 -0.41 25.26 20.53
N PRO A 34 -1.31 24.25 20.59
CA PRO A 34 -2.43 24.16 19.68
C PRO A 34 -3.69 24.78 20.29
N GLU A 35 -4.14 25.91 19.73
CA GLU A 35 -5.51 26.40 19.92
C GLU A 35 -6.30 26.35 18.61
N LYS A 36 -7.45 25.68 18.71
CA LYS A 36 -8.68 25.81 17.91
C LYS A 36 -8.72 25.15 16.53
N LEU A 37 -9.46 24.04 16.48
CA LEU A 37 -10.35 23.76 15.34
C LEU A 37 -11.71 23.25 15.84
N LYS A 38 -12.74 23.99 15.43
CA LYS A 38 -14.15 23.81 15.78
C LYS A 38 -14.77 22.61 15.05
N GLN A 39 -15.54 21.87 15.83
CA GLN A 39 -16.50 20.83 15.50
C GLN A 39 -17.65 21.34 14.61
N ILE A 40 -18.00 20.60 13.54
CA ILE A 40 -19.32 20.67 12.91
C ILE A 40 -19.86 19.24 12.74
N GLY A 41 -21.10 19.06 13.19
CA GLY A 41 -21.74 17.78 13.43
C GLY A 41 -22.49 17.15 12.26
N ASN A 42 -22.84 15.90 12.55
CA ASN A 42 -23.57 14.88 11.80
C ASN A 42 -24.80 15.34 10.99
N THR A 43 -25.06 14.65 9.89
CA THR A 43 -26.43 14.42 9.40
C THR A 43 -26.58 12.97 8.94
N THR A 44 -27.46 12.26 9.64
CA THR A 44 -27.91 10.89 9.41
C THR A 44 -28.90 10.84 8.24
N THR A 45 -28.78 9.88 7.33
CA THR A 45 -29.87 9.51 6.41
C THR A 45 -30.04 8.00 6.44
N SER A 46 -31.19 7.56 6.95
CA SER A 46 -31.64 6.18 6.97
C SER A 46 -32.19 5.81 5.58
N ARG A 47 -31.79 4.65 5.04
CA ARG A 47 -32.31 4.12 3.76
C ARG A 47 -33.00 2.78 4.01
N THR A 48 -34.27 2.72 3.62
CA THR A 48 -35.14 1.55 3.62
C THR A 48 -34.59 0.44 2.71
N GLN A 49 -34.47 -0.78 3.23
CA GLN A 49 -34.14 -1.99 2.47
C GLN A 49 -35.41 -2.70 1.98
N THR A 50 -35.47 -2.98 0.68
CA THR A 50 -36.42 -3.93 0.08
C THR A 50 -35.70 -5.29 -0.07
N PRO A 51 -36.32 -6.44 0.25
CA PRO A 51 -35.68 -7.75 0.08
C PRO A 51 -35.65 -8.12 -1.41
N ASN A 52 -34.46 -8.35 -1.96
CA ASN A 52 -34.27 -8.87 -3.32
C ASN A 52 -33.88 -10.36 -3.28
N PRO A 53 -34.37 -11.20 -4.20
CA PRO A 53 -34.16 -12.65 -4.20
C PRO A 53 -32.70 -13.03 -4.49
N PRO A 54 -32.25 -14.24 -4.09
CA PRO A 54 -30.84 -14.64 -4.20
C PRO A 54 -30.43 -14.79 -5.68
N PRO A 55 -29.39 -14.08 -6.16
CA PRO A 55 -28.90 -14.27 -7.51
C PRO A 55 -28.02 -15.52 -7.57
N THR A 56 -28.39 -16.49 -8.42
CA THR A 56 -27.47 -17.51 -8.93
C THR A 56 -26.32 -16.78 -9.63
N THR A 57 -25.21 -16.59 -8.92
CA THR A 57 -24.10 -15.75 -9.40
C THR A 57 -23.22 -16.63 -10.28
N ALA A 58 -23.31 -16.46 -11.60
CA ALA A 58 -22.30 -17.00 -12.51
C ALA A 58 -20.93 -16.43 -12.10
N VAL A 59 -19.96 -17.32 -11.83
CA VAL A 59 -18.61 -16.92 -11.44
C VAL A 59 -17.96 -16.25 -12.66
N VAL A 60 -17.78 -14.92 -12.59
CA VAL A 60 -17.08 -14.17 -13.64
C VAL A 60 -15.60 -14.52 -13.56
N LYS A 61 -15.06 -15.12 -14.64
CA LYS A 61 -13.63 -15.40 -14.75
C LYS A 61 -12.87 -14.07 -14.93
N PRO A 62 -11.82 -13.79 -14.15
CA PRO A 62 -11.03 -12.58 -14.34
C PRO A 62 -10.27 -12.61 -15.68
N PRO A 63 -10.11 -11.45 -16.34
CA PRO A 63 -9.35 -11.33 -17.58
C PRO A 63 -7.82 -11.30 -17.36
N PHE A 64 -7.36 -11.55 -16.13
CA PHE A 64 -5.97 -11.46 -15.70
C PHE A 64 -5.59 -12.67 -14.85
N ASN A 65 -4.29 -12.85 -14.60
CA ASN A 65 -3.77 -13.83 -13.65
C ASN A 65 -2.51 -13.29 -12.96
N ALA A 66 -2.01 -13.98 -11.95
CA ALA A 66 -0.84 -13.56 -11.15
C ALA A 66 0.46 -13.29 -11.94
N SER A 67 0.61 -13.81 -13.16
CA SER A 67 1.81 -13.60 -14.00
C SER A 67 1.71 -12.41 -14.96
N ALA A 68 0.50 -11.89 -15.19
CA ALA A 68 0.25 -10.82 -16.15
C ALA A 68 -1.03 -10.05 -15.74
N TYR A 69 -0.87 -8.98 -14.97
CA TYR A 69 -1.98 -8.13 -14.53
C TYR A 69 -1.57 -6.67 -14.40
N GLU A 70 -2.58 -5.80 -14.44
CA GLU A 70 -2.52 -4.42 -13.95
C GLU A 70 -3.68 -4.20 -12.99
N VAL A 71 -3.41 -3.65 -11.81
CA VAL A 71 -4.44 -3.30 -10.82
C VAL A 71 -4.23 -1.87 -10.35
N ASN A 72 -5.31 -1.09 -10.38
CA ASN A 72 -5.38 0.25 -9.79
C ASN A 72 -6.03 0.13 -8.40
N TYR A 73 -5.36 0.66 -7.39
CA TYR A 73 -5.78 0.66 -6.00
C TYR A 73 -5.95 2.08 -5.49
N THR A 74 -6.94 2.28 -4.63
CA THR A 74 -6.95 3.36 -3.65
C THR A 74 -6.29 2.89 -2.36
N LEU A 75 -5.60 3.80 -1.69
CA LEU A 75 -4.82 3.56 -0.48
C LEU A 75 -5.21 4.56 0.60
N VAL A 76 -5.38 4.08 1.82
CA VAL A 76 -5.44 4.89 3.04
C VAL A 76 -4.49 4.26 4.04
N PHE A 77 -3.47 5.01 4.45
CA PHE A 77 -2.49 4.59 5.42
C PHE A 77 -2.52 5.54 6.61
N THR A 78 -2.72 5.01 7.81
CA THR A 78 -2.80 5.81 9.03
C THR A 78 -1.77 5.33 10.02
N VAL A 79 -1.04 6.29 10.60
CA VAL A 79 -0.14 6.07 11.73
C VAL A 79 -0.57 6.93 12.88
N SER A 80 -0.73 6.31 14.04
CA SER A 80 -0.90 7.00 15.32
C SER A 80 0.31 6.76 16.19
N PHE A 81 0.92 7.85 16.66
CA PHE A 81 2.07 7.86 17.56
C PHE A 81 1.91 8.98 18.57
N SER A 82 2.03 8.66 19.86
CA SER A 82 2.02 9.64 20.97
C SER A 82 0.86 10.65 20.92
N GLY A 83 -0.33 10.16 20.58
CA GLY A 83 -1.57 10.94 20.50
C GLY A 83 -1.78 11.70 19.18
N ILE A 84 -0.77 11.76 18.32
CA ILE A 84 -0.86 12.36 16.99
C ILE A 84 -1.24 11.27 15.99
N THR A 85 -2.18 11.56 15.10
CA THR A 85 -2.58 10.66 14.02
C THR A 85 -2.39 11.34 12.68
N THR A 86 -1.63 10.69 11.80
CA THR A 86 -1.43 11.13 10.42
C THR A 86 -2.03 10.11 9.46
N THR A 87 -2.77 10.59 8.46
CA THR A 87 -3.35 9.75 7.42
C THR A 87 -2.83 10.19 6.06
N VAL A 88 -2.22 9.26 5.33
CA VAL A 88 -1.78 9.41 3.95
C VAL A 88 -2.80 8.72 3.07
N GLU A 89 -3.28 9.41 2.04
CA GLU A 89 -4.29 8.89 1.12
C GLU A 89 -3.80 9.00 -0.31
N GLY A 90 -4.26 8.11 -1.19
CA GLY A 90 -3.93 8.23 -2.58
C GLY A 90 -4.30 7.02 -3.42
N TRP A 91 -3.62 6.87 -4.54
CA TRP A 91 -3.85 5.76 -5.46
C TRP A 91 -2.53 5.29 -6.06
N VAL A 92 -2.51 4.02 -6.43
CA VAL A 92 -1.37 3.38 -7.10
C VAL A 92 -1.88 2.41 -8.16
N VAL A 93 -1.21 2.39 -9.29
CA VAL A 93 -1.32 1.32 -10.28
C VAL A 93 -0.10 0.41 -10.14
N ILE A 94 -0.34 -0.90 -10.12
CA ILE A 94 0.71 -1.93 -10.09
C ILE A 94 0.49 -2.83 -11.30
N GLY A 95 1.52 -2.93 -12.14
CA GLY A 95 1.59 -3.85 -13.26
C GLY A 95 2.65 -4.92 -13.03
N THR A 96 2.27 -6.18 -13.17
CA THR A 96 3.17 -7.33 -13.11
C THR A 96 3.10 -8.09 -14.43
N GLY A 97 4.26 -8.34 -15.05
CA GLY A 97 4.33 -8.99 -16.36
C GLY A 97 5.72 -9.53 -16.68
N LEU A 98 5.80 -10.33 -17.75
CA LEU A 98 7.03 -11.01 -18.16
C LEU A 98 8.17 -10.05 -18.54
N ALA A 99 7.83 -8.89 -19.11
CA ALA A 99 8.82 -7.89 -19.52
C ALA A 99 9.45 -7.14 -18.33
N GLY A 100 8.81 -7.20 -17.17
CA GLY A 100 9.14 -6.41 -15.99
C GLY A 100 7.88 -5.93 -15.28
N ASN A 101 8.07 -5.44 -14.07
CA ASN A 101 7.01 -4.87 -13.25
C ASN A 101 7.09 -3.34 -13.32
N TYR A 102 5.95 -2.69 -13.13
CA TYR A 102 5.90 -1.24 -12.94
C TYR A 102 4.90 -0.86 -11.86
N SER A 103 5.10 0.32 -11.30
CA SER A 103 4.08 0.99 -10.53
C SER A 103 4.15 2.49 -10.72
N PHE A 104 3.02 3.16 -10.56
CA PHE A 104 2.97 4.60 -10.51
C PHE A 104 1.77 5.04 -9.70
N GLY A 105 1.85 6.21 -9.11
CA GLY A 105 0.79 6.66 -8.23
C GLY A 105 1.04 8.02 -7.64
N MET A 106 0.12 8.39 -6.77
CA MET A 106 0.09 9.67 -6.12
C MET A 106 -0.38 9.47 -4.68
N LEU A 107 0.35 10.05 -3.73
CA LEU A 107 0.04 10.02 -2.31
C LEU A 107 -0.01 11.45 -1.78
N THR A 108 -1.12 11.81 -1.16
CA THR A 108 -1.30 13.07 -0.48
C THR A 108 -1.00 12.89 0.99
N VAL A 109 -0.13 13.78 1.48
CA VAL A 109 0.38 13.80 2.83
C VAL A 109 -0.08 15.10 3.49
N PRO A 110 -0.77 15.04 4.63
CA PRO A 110 -1.18 16.24 5.36
C PRO A 110 0.03 17.14 5.64
N LEU A 111 -0.14 18.45 5.43
CA LEU A 111 0.87 19.50 5.64
C LEU A 111 2.06 19.49 4.67
N GLN A 112 2.24 18.46 3.84
CA GLN A 112 3.35 18.35 2.89
C GLN A 112 2.95 18.38 1.41
N GLY A 113 1.66 18.27 1.13
CA GLY A 113 1.18 18.25 -0.26
C GLY A 113 1.21 16.85 -0.84
N THR A 114 1.50 16.75 -2.13
CA THR A 114 1.28 15.53 -2.90
C THR A 114 2.58 15.04 -3.51
N ALA A 115 2.95 13.80 -3.18
CA ALA A 115 4.06 13.09 -3.79
C ALA A 115 3.55 12.23 -4.94
N THR A 116 4.26 12.24 -6.07
CA THR A 116 4.04 11.30 -7.16
C THR A 116 5.22 10.38 -7.27
N PHE A 117 4.98 9.11 -7.58
CA PHE A 117 6.07 8.17 -7.83
C PHE A 117 5.82 7.38 -9.11
N LYS A 118 6.92 6.91 -9.69
CA LYS A 118 6.96 5.99 -10.82
C LYS A 118 8.09 5.02 -10.58
N SER A 119 7.86 3.74 -10.85
CA SER A 119 8.85 2.70 -10.66
C SER A 119 8.73 1.64 -11.76
N ALA A 120 9.86 1.14 -12.22
CA ALA A 120 9.91 0.02 -13.17
C ALA A 120 11.13 -0.86 -12.89
N THR A 121 10.99 -2.16 -13.15
CA THR A 121 12.07 -3.13 -12.98
C THR A 121 12.68 -3.52 -14.32
N GLU A 122 14.00 -3.52 -14.43
CA GLU A 122 14.73 -4.06 -15.58
C GLU A 122 15.99 -4.77 -15.06
N ASN A 123 16.28 -5.98 -15.56
CA ASN A 123 17.50 -6.73 -15.21
C ASN A 123 17.75 -6.91 -13.71
N ASN A 124 16.69 -7.19 -12.93
CA ASN A 124 16.72 -7.31 -11.46
C ASN A 124 17.01 -6.00 -10.70
N THR A 125 17.06 -4.87 -11.39
CA THR A 125 17.15 -3.54 -10.78
C THR A 125 15.80 -2.86 -10.83
N THR A 126 15.45 -2.20 -9.73
CA THR A 126 14.25 -1.35 -9.64
C THR A 126 14.68 0.09 -9.69
N TYR A 127 14.15 0.82 -10.65
CA TYR A 127 14.33 2.26 -10.75
C TYR A 127 13.09 2.93 -10.21
N THR A 128 13.22 3.77 -9.19
CA THR A 128 12.10 4.47 -8.58
C THR A 128 12.35 5.97 -8.60
N MET A 129 11.50 6.68 -9.34
CA MET A 129 11.41 8.13 -9.34
C MET A 129 10.35 8.58 -8.34
N THR A 130 10.72 9.46 -7.43
CA THR A 130 9.78 10.12 -6.50
C THR A 130 9.88 11.62 -6.70
N CYS A 131 8.75 12.27 -6.93
CA CYS A 131 8.67 13.71 -7.08
C CYS A 131 7.82 14.32 -5.97
N LEU A 132 8.33 15.40 -5.38
CA LEU A 132 7.65 16.18 -4.35
C LEU A 132 7.89 17.66 -4.66
N HIS A 133 6.81 18.46 -4.69
CA HIS A 133 6.87 19.89 -5.06
C HIS A 133 7.54 20.20 -6.42
N GLY A 134 7.55 19.25 -7.36
CA GLY A 134 8.17 19.38 -8.68
C GLY A 134 9.64 18.93 -8.73
N ASP A 135 10.27 18.69 -7.59
CA ASP A 135 11.62 18.14 -7.51
C ASP A 135 11.56 16.61 -7.49
N CYS A 136 12.26 15.98 -8.44
CA CYS A 136 12.28 14.53 -8.59
C CYS A 136 13.64 13.96 -8.21
N THR A 137 13.63 12.84 -7.49
CA THR A 137 14.81 12.03 -7.19
C THR A 137 14.62 10.62 -7.73
N VAL A 138 15.68 10.02 -8.26
CA VAL A 138 15.68 8.64 -8.76
C VAL A 138 16.61 7.80 -7.92
N ASN A 139 16.08 6.69 -7.40
CA ASN A 139 16.83 5.71 -6.64
C ASN A 139 16.85 4.37 -7.38
N GLU A 140 17.98 3.67 -7.25
CA GLU A 140 18.15 2.31 -7.76
C GLU A 140 18.25 1.35 -6.58
N GLU A 141 17.41 0.32 -6.59
CA GLU A 141 17.41 -0.70 -5.56
C GLU A 141 17.37 -2.09 -6.19
N GLU A 142 18.06 -3.05 -5.57
CA GLU A 142 18.01 -4.44 -5.99
C GLU A 142 16.61 -5.01 -5.76
N TRP A 143 16.04 -5.64 -6.78
CA TRP A 143 14.79 -6.39 -6.66
C TRP A 143 15.03 -7.74 -5.98
N PRO A 144 14.12 -8.27 -5.13
CA PRO A 144 12.76 -7.81 -4.85
C PRO A 144 12.46 -7.33 -3.42
N PHE A 145 11.62 -6.30 -3.28
CA PHE A 145 10.84 -6.03 -2.06
C PHE A 145 9.51 -6.80 -2.13
N THR A 146 9.47 -7.99 -1.54
CA THR A 146 8.44 -9.01 -1.88
C THR A 146 7.10 -8.92 -1.13
N SER A 147 6.79 -7.82 -0.46
CA SER A 147 5.56 -7.74 0.35
C SER A 147 5.09 -6.33 0.70
N LEU A 148 3.77 -6.17 0.84
CA LEU A 148 3.12 -4.97 1.44
C LEU A 148 3.69 -4.62 2.82
N ILE A 149 4.11 -5.63 3.56
CA ILE A 149 4.91 -5.53 4.76
C ILE A 149 5.84 -6.73 4.73
N GLU A 150 7.15 -6.48 4.81
CA GLU A 150 8.11 -7.53 5.10
C GLU A 150 7.86 -7.99 6.53
N GLY A 151 7.07 -9.05 6.62
CA GLY A 151 6.78 -9.72 7.87
C GLY A 151 7.79 -10.82 8.12
N VAL A 152 8.23 -10.98 9.35
CA VAL A 152 8.92 -12.19 9.81
C VAL A 152 7.90 -13.11 10.49
N ASN A 153 8.12 -14.42 10.35
CA ASN A 153 7.24 -15.47 10.89
C ASN A 153 5.78 -15.34 10.43
N VAL A 154 5.58 -15.03 9.14
CA VAL A 154 4.25 -14.84 8.56
C VAL A 154 3.50 -16.17 8.52
N THR A 155 2.31 -16.17 9.11
CA THR A 155 1.31 -17.22 8.98
C THR A 155 0.18 -16.72 8.10
N ARG A 156 -0.29 -17.57 7.19
CA ARG A 156 -1.40 -17.24 6.29
C ARG A 156 -2.44 -18.33 6.32
N THR A 157 -3.67 -17.96 6.65
CA THR A 157 -4.79 -18.89 6.82
C THR A 157 -5.95 -18.47 5.92
N ALA A 158 -6.46 -19.38 5.09
CA ALA A 158 -7.68 -19.16 4.35
C ALA A 158 -8.87 -19.11 5.33
N LYS A 159 -9.67 -18.04 5.28
CA LYS A 159 -10.85 -17.82 6.14
C LYS A 159 -12.18 -18.02 5.42
N GLY A 160 -12.16 -18.14 4.10
CA GLY A 160 -13.36 -18.37 3.30
C GLY A 160 -13.27 -17.70 1.94
N GLN A 161 -14.43 -17.37 1.37
CA GLN A 161 -14.51 -16.64 0.11
C GLN A 161 -14.58 -15.13 0.35
N CYS A 162 -14.03 -14.37 -0.58
CA CYS A 162 -14.23 -12.92 -0.67
C CYS A 162 -14.76 -12.56 -2.07
N ARG A 163 -15.33 -11.37 -2.21
CA ARG A 163 -15.76 -10.83 -3.49
C ARG A 163 -15.29 -9.40 -3.66
N ARG A 164 -14.60 -9.10 -4.77
CA ARG A 164 -14.11 -7.75 -5.09
C ARG A 164 -14.11 -7.54 -6.60
N LEU A 165 -14.56 -6.36 -7.06
CA LEU A 165 -14.72 -6.05 -8.49
C LEU A 165 -15.54 -7.10 -9.27
N ASN A 166 -16.55 -7.70 -8.62
CA ASN A 166 -17.34 -8.83 -9.14
C ASN A 166 -16.60 -10.16 -9.33
N TYR A 167 -15.33 -10.24 -8.96
CA TYR A 167 -14.60 -11.51 -8.92
C TYR A 167 -14.73 -12.16 -7.55
N THR A 168 -14.85 -13.49 -7.55
CA THR A 168 -14.81 -14.30 -6.34
C THR A 168 -13.38 -14.79 -6.11
N GLY A 169 -12.90 -14.66 -4.88
CA GLY A 169 -11.56 -15.05 -4.46
C GLY A 169 -11.56 -15.72 -3.10
N THR A 170 -10.36 -15.89 -2.55
CA THR A 170 -10.15 -16.42 -1.21
C THR A 170 -9.81 -15.28 -0.26
N LEU A 171 -10.54 -15.21 0.85
CA LEU A 171 -10.19 -14.35 1.98
C LEU A 171 -9.09 -15.04 2.77
N TYR A 172 -7.97 -14.36 2.94
CA TYR A 172 -6.87 -14.79 3.80
C TYR A 172 -6.76 -13.87 5.01
N GLU A 173 -6.48 -14.46 6.16
CA GLU A 173 -5.92 -13.76 7.31
C GLU A 173 -4.42 -14.05 7.35
N GLU A 174 -3.62 -13.00 7.33
CA GLU A 174 -2.18 -13.04 7.54
C GLU A 174 -1.84 -12.47 8.91
N ARG A 175 -0.93 -13.11 9.62
CA ARG A 175 -0.40 -12.62 10.89
C ARG A 175 1.11 -12.80 10.89
N GLY A 176 1.83 -11.80 11.38
CA GLY A 176 3.28 -11.87 11.47
C GLY A 176 3.82 -10.76 12.36
N MET A 177 5.14 -10.69 12.44
CA MET A 177 5.83 -9.56 13.08
C MET A 177 6.38 -8.65 11.99
N LEU A 178 6.36 -7.34 12.21
CA LEU A 178 7.03 -6.36 11.34
C LEU A 178 8.54 -6.67 11.33
N ASP A 179 9.17 -6.80 10.16
CA ASP A 179 10.62 -7.01 10.06
C ASP A 179 11.37 -5.72 10.43
N PRO A 180 12.11 -5.69 11.55
CA PRO A 180 12.85 -4.50 11.95
C PRO A 180 13.88 -4.04 10.90
N LYS A 181 14.37 -4.93 10.03
CA LYS A 181 15.33 -4.59 8.96
C LYS A 181 14.66 -3.86 7.80
N ALA A 182 13.42 -4.22 7.47
CA ALA A 182 12.64 -3.52 6.46
C ALA A 182 12.33 -2.08 6.89
N PHE A 183 12.23 -1.88 8.21
CA PHE A 183 11.95 -0.58 8.82
C PHE A 183 13.19 0.14 9.36
N SER A 184 14.37 -0.47 9.38
CA SER A 184 15.57 0.09 10.04
C SER A 184 16.12 1.34 9.38
N ARG A 185 15.91 1.47 8.06
CA ARG A 185 16.21 2.72 7.33
C ARG A 185 15.31 3.88 7.76
N PHE A 186 14.21 3.57 8.47
CA PHE A 186 13.14 4.53 8.72
C PHE A 186 12.91 4.84 10.20
N VAL A 187 12.72 3.80 11.00
CA VAL A 187 12.52 3.89 12.45
C VAL A 187 13.33 2.78 13.08
N GLU A 188 14.41 3.16 13.74
CA GLU A 188 15.28 2.20 14.40
C GLU A 188 14.52 1.47 15.52
N GLY A 189 14.67 0.15 15.56
CA GLY A 189 14.04 -0.68 16.59
C GLY A 189 12.52 -0.84 16.46
N LEU A 190 11.91 -0.46 15.33
CA LEU A 190 10.49 -0.74 15.10
C LEU A 190 10.25 -2.24 15.12
N SER A 191 9.49 -2.69 16.11
CA SER A 191 9.08 -4.08 16.25
C SER A 191 7.63 -4.13 16.67
N GLY A 192 6.89 -5.10 16.15
CA GLY A 192 5.46 -5.13 16.34
C GLY A 192 4.81 -6.32 15.68
N ASN A 193 3.57 -6.58 16.04
CA ASN A 193 2.75 -7.61 15.40
C ASN A 193 1.77 -6.95 14.45
N TYR A 194 1.48 -7.62 13.35
CA TYR A 194 0.43 -7.22 12.42
C TYR A 194 -0.55 -8.36 12.17
N THR A 195 -1.77 -7.97 11.81
CA THR A 195 -2.79 -8.84 11.23
C THR A 195 -3.31 -8.14 9.97
N ALA A 196 -3.42 -8.88 8.88
CA ALA A 196 -3.96 -8.39 7.63
C ALA A 196 -5.05 -9.32 7.09
N TYR A 197 -6.10 -8.74 6.52
CA TYR A 197 -7.15 -9.44 5.81
C TYR A 197 -7.03 -9.15 4.32
N VAL A 198 -6.75 -10.17 3.53
CA VAL A 198 -6.41 -10.05 2.12
C VAL A 198 -7.45 -10.78 1.28
N CYS A 199 -8.08 -10.08 0.34
CA CYS A 199 -8.90 -10.72 -0.69
C CYS A 199 -8.04 -10.98 -1.92
N GLU A 200 -7.79 -12.26 -2.21
CA GLU A 200 -6.99 -12.69 -3.36
C GLU A 200 -7.86 -13.38 -4.40
N VAL A 201 -7.77 -12.93 -5.65
CA VAL A 201 -8.45 -13.51 -6.81
C VAL A 201 -7.39 -13.99 -7.79
N SER A 202 -7.34 -15.30 -8.04
CA SER A 202 -6.41 -15.91 -9.00
C SER A 202 -4.93 -15.53 -8.76
N GLY A 203 -4.51 -15.46 -7.50
CA GLY A 203 -3.16 -15.06 -7.09
C GLY A 203 -2.92 -13.54 -7.10
N VAL A 204 -3.93 -12.72 -7.38
CA VAL A 204 -3.84 -11.26 -7.38
C VAL A 204 -4.60 -10.68 -6.21
N MET A 205 -3.94 -9.82 -5.44
CA MET A 205 -4.58 -9.07 -4.36
C MET A 205 -5.56 -8.05 -4.90
N LEU A 206 -6.83 -8.10 -4.51
CA LEU A 206 -7.79 -7.04 -4.86
C LEU A 206 -8.18 -6.16 -3.67
N SER A 207 -7.91 -6.59 -2.45
CA SER A 207 -7.99 -5.71 -1.28
C SER A 207 -7.15 -6.21 -0.14
N ALA A 208 -6.69 -5.30 0.71
CA ALA A 208 -6.03 -5.58 1.97
C ALA A 208 -6.51 -4.61 3.06
N ASP A 209 -6.79 -5.12 4.26
CA ASP A 209 -6.97 -4.33 5.49
C ASP A 209 -5.96 -4.85 6.50
N LEU A 210 -4.96 -4.04 6.79
CA LEU A 210 -3.88 -4.36 7.71
C LEU A 210 -3.96 -3.49 8.94
N ARG A 211 -3.72 -4.12 10.09
CA ARG A 211 -3.59 -3.47 11.39
C ARG A 211 -2.33 -3.98 12.06
N ALA A 212 -1.48 -3.07 12.50
CA ALA A 212 -0.30 -3.40 13.28
C ALA A 212 -0.22 -2.56 14.54
N THR A 213 0.30 -3.18 15.59
CA THR A 213 0.77 -2.50 16.79
C THR A 213 2.26 -2.71 16.87
N ALA A 214 3.00 -1.60 16.91
CA ALA A 214 4.44 -1.61 16.99
C ALA A 214 4.91 -0.75 18.17
N SER A 215 6.18 -0.87 18.50
CA SER A 215 6.86 0.02 19.41
C SER A 215 8.12 0.55 18.74
N ALA A 216 8.36 1.85 18.89
CA ALA A 216 9.61 2.50 18.53
C ALA A 216 10.08 3.29 19.76
N HIS A 217 11.34 3.09 20.17
CA HIS A 217 11.92 3.77 21.33
C HIS A 217 11.08 3.70 22.63
N GLY A 218 10.36 2.59 22.84
CA GLY A 218 9.51 2.38 24.02
C GLY A 218 8.10 2.98 23.93
N GLU A 219 7.79 3.72 22.87
CA GLU A 219 6.47 4.30 22.64
C GLU A 219 5.65 3.45 21.64
N MET A 220 4.35 3.29 21.92
CA MET A 220 3.46 2.48 21.10
C MET A 220 3.03 3.25 19.84
N MET A 221 3.18 2.60 18.69
CA MET A 221 2.66 3.01 17.40
C MET A 221 1.50 2.11 16.98
N ARG A 222 0.46 2.71 16.40
CA ARG A 222 -0.61 1.99 15.70
C ARG A 222 -0.53 2.32 14.22
N ILE A 223 -0.57 1.28 13.40
CA ILE A 223 -0.46 1.39 11.95
C ILE A 223 -1.67 0.70 11.34
N THR A 224 -2.36 1.37 10.43
CA THR A 224 -3.39 0.74 9.61
C THR A 224 -3.17 1.05 8.14
N LEU A 225 -3.37 0.05 7.29
CA LEU A 225 -3.36 0.21 5.84
C LEU A 225 -4.63 -0.39 5.27
N LYS A 226 -5.38 0.41 4.51
CA LYS A 226 -6.47 -0.06 3.68
C LYS A 226 -6.09 0.13 2.22
N MET A 227 -6.12 -0.95 1.47
CA MET A 227 -5.87 -0.95 0.04
C MET A 227 -7.04 -1.63 -0.67
N GLU A 228 -7.57 -0.96 -1.69
CA GLU A 228 -8.79 -1.41 -2.37
C GLU A 228 -8.63 -1.25 -3.88
N ALA A 229 -8.69 -2.37 -4.60
CA ALA A 229 -8.69 -2.32 -6.06
C ALA A 229 -9.98 -1.66 -6.54
N VAL A 230 -9.82 -0.71 -7.46
CA VAL A 230 -10.89 -0.01 -8.18
C VAL A 230 -11.00 -0.48 -9.63
N LYS A 231 -9.91 -1.00 -10.20
CA LYS A 231 -9.85 -1.59 -11.54
C LYS A 231 -8.80 -2.69 -11.55
N ALA A 232 -9.08 -3.79 -12.24
CA ALA A 232 -8.13 -4.86 -12.47
C ALA A 232 -8.28 -5.35 -13.92
N GLY A 233 -7.16 -5.58 -14.60
CA GLY A 233 -7.12 -5.92 -16.02
C GLY A 233 -5.80 -6.57 -16.43
N PRO A 234 -5.62 -6.82 -17.74
CA PRO A 234 -4.38 -7.36 -18.26
C PRO A 234 -3.23 -6.35 -18.10
N TYR A 235 -2.00 -6.87 -18.02
CA TYR A 235 -0.78 -6.08 -17.99
C TYR A 235 -0.60 -5.22 -19.26
N SER A 236 -0.07 -4.00 -19.12
CA SER A 236 0.24 -3.10 -20.23
C SER A 236 1.75 -2.97 -20.43
N SER A 237 2.28 -3.62 -21.47
CA SER A 237 3.70 -3.51 -21.84
C SER A 237 4.09 -2.11 -22.29
N GLU A 238 3.16 -1.36 -22.87
CA GLU A 238 3.41 0.02 -23.28
C GLU A 238 3.53 0.95 -22.07
N THR A 239 2.68 0.77 -21.05
CA THR A 239 2.78 1.53 -19.79
C THR A 239 4.13 1.27 -19.12
N TYR A 240 4.56 0.01 -19.07
CA TYR A 240 5.89 -0.37 -18.57
C TYR A 240 7.01 0.37 -19.30
N ARG A 241 7.02 0.32 -20.64
CA ARG A 241 8.05 0.94 -21.48
C ARG A 241 8.13 2.45 -21.25
N LEU A 242 6.98 3.14 -21.18
CA LEU A 242 6.91 4.57 -20.96
C LEU A 242 7.44 4.97 -19.57
N ILE A 243 7.05 4.24 -18.52
CA ILE A 243 7.52 4.49 -17.15
C ILE A 243 9.03 4.28 -17.07
N LEU A 244 9.53 3.16 -17.59
CA LEU A 244 10.96 2.85 -17.55
C LEU A 244 11.79 3.91 -18.29
N GLN A 245 11.32 4.35 -19.46
CA GLN A 245 11.95 5.41 -20.23
C GLN A 245 11.99 6.74 -19.44
N GLU A 246 10.88 7.11 -18.81
CA GLU A 246 10.78 8.36 -18.06
C GLU A 246 11.65 8.36 -16.79
N VAL A 247 11.61 7.28 -16.01
CA VAL A 247 12.42 7.16 -14.80
C VAL A 247 13.92 7.21 -15.14
N LYS A 248 14.35 6.54 -16.20
CA LYS A 248 15.75 6.56 -16.65
C LYS A 248 16.19 7.92 -17.20
N ALA A 249 15.28 8.70 -17.78
CA ALA A 249 15.60 10.04 -18.28
C ALA A 249 15.81 11.07 -17.15
N ASN A 250 15.35 10.79 -15.93
CA ASN A 250 15.48 11.65 -14.75
C ASN A 250 16.55 11.16 -13.75
N LYS A 251 17.35 10.16 -14.14
CA LYS A 251 18.54 9.73 -13.39
C LYS A 251 19.69 10.70 -13.63
#